data_AF-A0AAU0NKA7-F1
#
_entry.id   AF-A0AAU0NKA7-F1
#
_cell.length_a   1.000
_cell.length_b   1.000
_cell.length_c   1.000
_cell.angle_alpha   90.00
_cell.angle_beta   90.00
_cell.angle_gamma   90.00
#
_symmetry.space_group_name_H-M   'P 1'
#
loop_
_entity.id
_entity.type
_entity.pdbx_description
1 polymer ?
#
loop_
_entity_poly.entity_id
_entity_poly.type
_entity_poly.pdbx_seq_one_letter_code
_entity_poly.pdbx_strand_id
1 'polypeptide(L)'
;MNEKEEILEILKEVEKALQEIFFSGFNSPGDFTLNEFSRLSLLMESCGMTYGVKKLKSLHDKLSSKRHSFDFDYEETVRNYSELSEYCLICSEKLHMLNLKDKIAKL
;
A
#
# COMPACT_ATOMS: atom_id res chain seq x y z
N MET A 1 11.51 18.32 0.19
CA MET A 1 10.06 18.09 -0.02
C MET A 1 9.41 18.15 1.36
N ASN A 2 8.16 18.58 1.50
CA ASN A 2 7.49 18.58 2.81
C ASN A 2 7.21 17.11 3.20
N GLU A 3 7.51 16.69 4.43
CA GLU A 3 7.26 15.32 4.92
C GLU A 3 5.84 14.82 4.60
N LYS A 4 4.83 15.71 4.68
CA LYS A 4 3.44 15.39 4.31
C LYS A 4 3.26 15.06 2.83
N GLU A 5 4.01 15.71 1.96
CA GLU A 5 4.01 15.46 0.51
C GLU A 5 4.70 14.13 0.21
N GLU A 6 5.83 13.83 0.87
CA GLU A 6 6.55 12.57 0.72
C GLU A 6 5.65 11.38 1.11
N ILE A 7 4.97 11.47 2.26
CA ILE A 7 4.03 10.42 2.69
C ILE A 7 2.88 10.26 1.69
N LEU A 8 2.35 11.37 1.15
CA LEU A 8 1.26 11.30 0.17
C LEU A 8 1.72 10.65 -1.14
N GLU A 9 2.95 10.89 -1.58
CA GLU A 9 3.53 10.21 -2.75
C GLU A 9 3.67 8.72 -2.51
N ILE A 10 4.19 8.31 -1.35
CA ILE A 10 4.29 6.88 -0.97
C ILE A 10 2.90 6.21 -1.00
N LEU A 11 1.88 6.85 -0.43
CA LEU A 11 0.51 6.32 -0.42
C LEU A 11 -0.04 6.13 -1.83
N LYS A 12 0.19 7.08 -2.73
CA LYS A 12 -0.23 6.98 -4.15
C LYS A 12 0.49 5.85 -4.88
N GLU A 13 1.78 5.67 -4.63
CA GLU A 13 2.53 4.56 -5.23
C GLU A 13 2.02 3.21 -4.74
N VAL A 14 1.71 3.08 -3.44
CA VAL A 14 1.08 1.88 -2.88
C VAL A 14 -0.29 1.62 -3.52
N GLU A 15 -1.14 2.63 -3.64
CA GLU A 15 -2.45 2.50 -4.29
C GLU A 15 -2.32 2.04 -5.75
N LYS A 16 -1.36 2.58 -6.49
CA LYS A 16 -1.09 2.17 -7.87
C LYS A 16 -0.65 0.70 -7.95
N ALA A 17 0.26 0.28 -7.07
CA ALA A 17 0.73 -1.10 -7.04
C ALA A 17 -0.40 -2.08 -6.63
N LEU A 18 -1.32 -1.65 -5.76
CA LEU A 18 -2.53 -2.42 -5.43
C LEU A 18 -3.48 -2.55 -6.63
N GLN A 19 -3.68 -1.48 -7.40
CA GLN A 19 -4.51 -1.54 -8.62
C GLN A 19 -3.95 -2.55 -9.64
N GLU A 20 -2.63 -2.62 -9.81
CA GLU A 20 -1.99 -3.61 -10.68
C GLU A 20 -2.31 -5.04 -10.24
N ILE A 21 -2.24 -5.32 -8.93
CA ILE A 21 -2.61 -6.63 -8.38
C ILE A 21 -4.10 -6.93 -8.61
N PHE A 22 -4.98 -5.96 -8.37
CA PHE A 22 -6.40 -6.13 -8.59
C PHE A 22 -6.71 -6.46 -10.06
N PHE A 23 -6.12 -5.73 -11.01
CA PHE A 23 -6.29 -6.01 -12.44
C PHE A 23 -5.69 -7.36 -12.87
N SER A 24 -4.66 -7.85 -12.18
CA SER A 24 -4.14 -9.20 -12.38
C SER A 24 -5.04 -10.31 -11.82
N GLY A 25 -6.12 -9.95 -11.11
CA GLY A 25 -6.99 -10.89 -10.40
C GLY A 25 -6.27 -11.66 -9.31
N PHE A 26 -5.20 -11.09 -8.73
CA PHE A 26 -4.30 -11.75 -7.77
C PHE A 26 -3.60 -13.02 -8.30
N ASN A 27 -3.67 -13.30 -9.61
CA ASN A 27 -3.22 -14.58 -10.18
C ASN A 27 -1.78 -14.59 -10.65
N SER A 28 -1.34 -13.48 -11.24
CA SER A 28 -0.03 -13.39 -11.88
C SER A 28 0.61 -12.03 -11.61
N PRO A 29 0.98 -11.73 -10.35
CA PRO A 29 1.85 -10.59 -10.10
C PRO A 29 3.15 -10.76 -10.89
N GLY A 30 3.48 -9.76 -11.70
CA GLY A 30 4.81 -9.69 -12.32
C GLY A 30 5.89 -9.58 -11.24
N ASP A 31 7.10 -10.05 -11.52
CA ASP A 31 8.26 -9.87 -10.64
C ASP A 31 8.49 -8.40 -10.27
N PHE A 32 8.18 -7.52 -11.21
CA PHE A 32 8.21 -6.08 -11.00
C PHE A 32 7.28 -5.65 -9.85
N THR A 33 6.04 -6.11 -9.83
CA THR A 33 5.06 -5.73 -8.79
C THR A 33 5.45 -6.27 -7.40
N LEU A 34 6.04 -7.47 -7.33
CA LEU A 34 6.55 -8.03 -6.06
C LEU A 34 7.76 -7.24 -5.54
N ASN A 35 8.72 -6.92 -6.42
CA ASN A 35 9.85 -6.07 -6.06
C ASN A 35 9.39 -4.68 -5.62
N GLU A 36 8.36 -4.15 -6.27
CA GLU A 36 7.75 -2.88 -5.92
C GLU A 36 7.10 -2.92 -4.53
N PHE A 37 6.38 -3.98 -4.18
CA PHE A 37 5.84 -4.16 -2.82
C PHE A 37 6.95 -4.19 -1.75
N SER A 38 8.08 -4.83 -2.05
CA SER A 38 9.25 -4.83 -1.17
C SER A 38 9.83 -3.42 -1.01
N ARG A 39 10.03 -2.68 -2.11
CA ARG A 39 10.51 -1.29 -2.09
C ARG A 39 9.58 -0.37 -1.30
N LEU A 40 8.28 -0.43 -1.59
CA LEU A 40 7.25 0.38 -0.94
C LEU A 40 7.13 0.05 0.56
N SER A 41 7.30 -1.21 0.94
CA SER A 41 7.33 -1.59 2.36
C SER A 41 8.46 -0.89 3.11
N LEU A 42 9.64 -0.75 2.51
CA LEU A 42 10.76 -0.02 3.13
C LEU A 42 10.48 1.48 3.24
N LEU A 43 9.84 2.08 2.24
CA LEU A 43 9.44 3.49 2.28
C LEU A 43 8.39 3.75 3.36
N MET A 44 7.35 2.94 3.42
CA MET A 44 6.34 3.01 4.48
C MET A 44 6.97 2.83 5.88
N GLU A 45 7.96 1.95 6.01
CA GLU A 45 8.70 1.73 7.25
C GLU A 45 9.49 2.97 7.68
N SER A 46 10.15 3.65 6.73
CA SER A 46 10.90 4.89 7.01
C SER A 46 10.03 6.05 7.52
N CYS A 47 8.73 6.04 7.20
CA CYS A 47 7.76 7.05 7.65
C CYS A 47 6.90 6.58 8.84
N GLY A 48 7.23 5.45 9.47
CA GLY A 48 6.51 4.94 10.65
C GLY A 48 5.13 4.33 10.37
N MET A 49 4.83 3.96 9.12
CA MET A 49 3.54 3.40 8.70
C MET A 49 3.45 1.89 8.95
N THR A 50 3.71 1.45 10.19
CA THR A 50 3.90 0.03 10.55
C THR A 50 2.71 -0.87 10.18
N TYR A 51 1.47 -0.37 10.31
CA TYR A 51 0.28 -1.14 9.92
C TYR A 51 0.28 -1.44 8.42
N GLY A 52 0.54 -0.42 7.60
CA GLY A 52 0.61 -0.56 6.16
C GLY A 52 1.76 -1.47 5.72
N VAL A 53 2.94 -1.36 6.36
CA VAL A 53 4.08 -2.27 6.15
C VAL A 53 3.68 -3.73 6.38
N LYS A 54 3.00 -4.02 7.50
CA LYS A 54 2.56 -5.37 7.84
C LYS A 54 1.64 -5.95 6.76
N LYS A 55 0.68 -5.16 6.28
CA LYS A 55 -0.27 -5.61 5.25
C LYS A 55 0.39 -5.79 3.89
N LEU A 56 1.28 -4.88 3.50
CA LEU A 56 1.99 -4.96 2.24
C LEU A 56 2.95 -6.14 2.19
N LYS A 57 3.73 -6.38 3.26
CA LYS A 57 4.58 -7.58 3.38
C LYS A 57 3.75 -8.87 3.34
N SER A 58 2.60 -8.90 4.01
CA SER A 58 1.71 -10.08 3.96
C SER A 58 1.16 -10.35 2.56
N LEU A 59 0.81 -9.31 1.80
CA LEU A 59 0.42 -9.45 0.39
C LEU A 59 1.58 -9.95 -0.46
N HIS A 60 2.76 -9.36 -0.31
CA HIS A 60 3.98 -9.78 -0.99
C HIS A 60 4.26 -11.27 -0.78
N ASP A 61 4.26 -11.73 0.47
CA ASP A 61 4.63 -13.10 0.82
C ASP A 61 3.65 -14.12 0.24
N LYS A 62 2.34 -13.85 0.33
CA LYS A 62 1.31 -14.72 -0.25
C LYS A 62 1.39 -14.78 -1.76
N LEU A 63 1.50 -13.61 -2.41
CA LEU A 63 1.56 -13.53 -3.87
C LEU A 63 2.85 -14.17 -4.42
N SER A 64 3.95 -14.10 -3.66
CA SER A 64 5.19 -14.79 -3.98
C SER A 64 5.05 -16.31 -3.82
N SER A 65 4.41 -16.78 -2.75
CA SER A 65 4.22 -18.22 -2.51
C SER A 65 3.22 -18.88 -3.46
N LYS A 66 2.31 -18.10 -4.05
CA LYS A 66 1.30 -18.58 -5.02
C LYS A 66 1.92 -19.33 -6.19
N ARG A 67 3.10 -18.91 -6.68
CA ARG A 67 3.79 -19.61 -7.79
C ARG A 67 4.15 -21.06 -7.47
N HIS A 68 4.16 -21.42 -6.19
CA HIS A 68 4.61 -22.70 -5.69
C HIS A 68 3.52 -23.49 -4.95
N SER A 69 2.29 -22.97 -4.85
CA SER A 69 1.18 -23.61 -4.10
C SER A 69 -0.14 -23.52 -4.85
N PHE A 70 -0.85 -24.65 -4.94
CA PHE A 70 -2.24 -24.72 -5.41
C PHE A 70 -3.24 -24.25 -4.34
N ASP A 71 -2.84 -24.20 -3.08
CA ASP A 71 -3.68 -23.84 -1.94
C ASP A 71 -3.52 -22.35 -1.59
N PHE A 72 -3.86 -21.49 -2.55
CA PHE A 72 -3.76 -20.05 -2.37
C PHE A 72 -4.98 -19.52 -1.61
N ASP A 73 -4.75 -18.96 -0.43
CA ASP A 73 -5.79 -18.32 0.37
C ASP A 73 -6.19 -16.95 -0.22
N TYR A 74 -7.18 -16.99 -1.11
CA TYR A 74 -7.76 -15.78 -1.70
C TYR A 74 -8.50 -14.94 -0.66
N GLU A 75 -9.15 -15.55 0.33
CA GLU A 75 -9.95 -14.81 1.30
C GLU A 75 -9.05 -13.90 2.14
N GLU A 76 -7.97 -14.47 2.69
CA GLU A 76 -7.01 -13.73 3.50
C GLU A 76 -6.18 -12.76 2.65
N THR A 77 -5.94 -13.06 1.37
CA THR A 77 -5.28 -12.13 0.43
C THR A 77 -6.17 -10.91 0.16
N VAL A 78 -7.43 -11.13 -0.21
CA VAL A 78 -8.39 -10.06 -0.50
C VAL A 78 -8.63 -9.23 0.77
N ARG A 79 -8.70 -9.86 1.94
CA ARG A 79 -8.81 -9.15 3.22
C ARG A 79 -7.62 -8.21 3.46
N ASN A 80 -6.38 -8.69 3.30
CA ASN A 80 -5.19 -7.86 3.46
C ASN A 80 -5.12 -6.74 2.41
N TYR A 81 -5.55 -7.01 1.19
CA TYR A 81 -5.69 -6.01 0.13
C TYR A 81 -6.66 -4.91 0.55
N SER A 82 -7.89 -5.27 0.95
CA SER A 82 -8.92 -4.31 1.34
C SER A 82 -8.50 -3.47 2.53
N GLU A 83 -7.93 -4.08 3.56
CA GLU A 83 -7.47 -3.37 4.75
C GLU A 83 -6.30 -2.41 4.44
N LEU A 84 -5.41 -2.76 3.50
CA LEU A 84 -4.35 -1.84 3.07
C LEU A 84 -4.90 -0.70 2.21
N SER A 85 -5.82 -0.99 1.29
CA SER A 85 -6.48 0.05 0.49
C SER A 85 -7.24 1.06 1.37
N GLU A 86 -7.98 0.57 2.37
CA GLU A 86 -8.67 1.41 3.34
C GLU A 86 -7.69 2.24 4.18
N TYR A 87 -6.60 1.63 4.63
CA TYR A 87 -5.55 2.35 5.35
C TYR A 87 -4.96 3.50 4.51
N CYS A 88 -4.64 3.24 3.24
CA CYS A 88 -4.12 4.28 2.35
C CYS A 88 -5.11 5.44 2.19
N LEU A 89 -6.39 5.12 1.96
CA LEU A 89 -7.46 6.12 1.85
C LEU A 89 -7.55 7.00 3.11
N ILE A 90 -7.61 6.37 4.29
CA ILE A 90 -7.70 7.09 5.57
C ILE A 90 -6.50 8.01 5.78
N CYS A 91 -5.29 7.52 5.49
CA CYS A 91 -4.07 8.32 5.60
C CYS A 91 -4.06 9.50 4.63
N SER A 92 -4.45 9.28 3.37
CA SER A 92 -4.55 10.31 2.34
C SER A 92 -5.55 11.41 2.72
N GLU A 93 -6.75 11.04 3.17
CA GLU A 93 -7.78 11.98 3.64
C GLU A 93 -7.30 12.78 4.86
N LYS A 94 -6.64 12.11 5.82
CA LYS A 94 -6.07 12.78 7.00
C LYS A 94 -5.03 13.83 6.61
N LEU A 95 -4.12 13.50 5.69
CA LEU A 95 -3.12 14.45 5.18
C LEU A 95 -3.78 15.62 4.44
N HIS A 96 -4.81 15.35 3.64
CA HIS A 96 -5.58 16.39 2.96
C HIS A 96 -6.19 17.38 3.96
N MET A 97 -6.86 16.89 5.00
CA MET A 97 -7.44 17.72 6.06
C MET A 97 -6.39 18.55 6.79
N LEU A 98 -5.23 17.97 7.11
CA LEU A 98 -4.13 18.70 7.76
C LEU A 98 -3.60 19.84 6.87
N ASN A 99 -3.46 19.60 5.57
CA ASN A 99 -3.03 20.63 4.62
C ASN A 99 -4.06 21.75 4.46
N LEU A 100 -5.37 21.43 4.46
CA LEU A 100 -6.43 22.44 4.47
C LEU A 100 -6.39 23.29 5.74
N LYS A 101 -6.22 22.67 6.91
CA LYS A 101 -6.11 23.37 8.19
C LYS A 101 -4.94 24.35 8.19
N ASP A 102 -3.78 23.94 7.70
CA ASP A 102 -2.59 24.80 7.61
C ASP A 102 -2.79 25.98 6.64
N LYS A 103 -3.55 25.79 5.55
CA LYS A 103 -3.90 26.86 4.62
C LYS A 103 -4.84 27.88 5.27
N ILE A 104 -5.87 27.41 5.97
CA ILE A 104 -6.83 28.27 6.67
C ILE A 104 -6.14 29.07 7.77
N ALA A 105 -5.22 28.46 8.53
CA ALA A 105 -4.50 29.14 9.60
C ALA A 105 -3.52 30.22 9.13
N LYS A 106 -3.21 30.26 7.82
CA LYS A 106 -2.34 31.27 7.19
C LYS A 106 -3.11 32.40 6.52
N LEU A 107 -4.44 32.31 6.46
CA LEU A 107 -5.35 33.39 6.03
C LEU A 107 -5.61 34.34 7.20
#